data_AF-A0A3M1JRF0-F1
#
_entry.id   AF-A0A3M1JRF0-F1
#
_cell.length_a   1.000
_cell.length_b   1.000
_cell.length_c   1.000
_cell.angle_alpha   90.00
_cell.angle_beta   90.00
_cell.angle_gamma   90.00
#
_symmetry.space_group_name_H-M   'P 1'
#
loop_
_entity.id
_entity.type
_entity.pdbx_description
1 polymer ?
#
loop_
_entity_poly.entity_id
_entity_poly.type
_entity_poly.pdbx_seq_one_letter_code
_entity_poly.pdbx_strand_id
1 'polypeptide(L)'
;NVADTLAMLLNLPDNKINLLLNRLALTDLAKSEINYEKGKEIILEQPEVLERFSEYCLEQSRSDSGSPFPAQFEALPPDELAFLKCLQEMIRAQASANDFPLPYFEEQVKSITGKSVQDLDYLVAKYRKSGLLQLKQSPEGENYYEVDKERLQKRLSRGSEVELFQKLEKRLTLH
;
A
#
# COMPACT_ATOMS: atom_id res chain seq x y z
N ASN A 1 27.29 19.08 11.14
CA ASN A 1 26.86 17.67 11.22
C ASN A 1 25.34 17.65 11.39
N VAL A 2 24.62 17.04 10.44
CA VAL A 2 23.14 17.01 10.44
C VAL A 2 22.60 16.20 11.63
N ALA A 3 23.29 15.12 12.04
CA ALA A 3 22.89 14.32 13.19
C ALA A 3 22.92 15.13 14.49
N ASP A 4 24.02 15.85 14.76
CA ASP A 4 24.17 16.67 15.96
C ASP A 4 23.16 17.83 15.99
N THR A 5 22.85 18.41 14.83
CA THR A 5 21.83 19.47 14.70
C THR A 5 20.44 18.92 15.01
N LEU A 6 20.09 17.76 14.47
CA LEU A 6 18.82 17.08 14.77
C LEU A 6 18.73 16.64 16.23
N ALA A 7 19.83 16.16 16.82
CA ALA A 7 19.89 15.77 18.21
C ALA A 7 19.62 16.96 19.15
N MET A 8 20.25 18.11 18.88
CA MET A 8 19.96 19.35 19.62
C MET A 8 18.53 19.84 19.42
N LEU A 9 18.03 19.90 18.18
CA LEU A 9 16.70 20.41 17.86
C LEU A 9 15.58 19.54 18.45
N LEU A 10 15.75 18.23 18.40
CA LEU A 10 14.76 17.27 18.89
C LEU A 10 14.96 16.93 20.38
N ASN A 11 16.00 17.49 21.02
CA ASN A 11 16.41 17.17 22.37
C ASN A 11 16.54 15.65 22.60
N LEU A 12 17.16 14.96 21.63
CA LEU A 12 17.37 13.52 21.63
C LEU A 12 18.87 13.22 21.71
N PRO A 13 19.29 12.15 22.43
CA PRO A 13 20.67 11.69 22.43
C PRO A 13 21.21 11.42 21.01
N ASP A 14 22.46 11.82 20.73
CA ASP A 14 23.12 11.63 19.43
C ASP A 14 23.10 10.17 18.96
N ASN A 15 23.23 9.21 19.89
CA ASN A 15 23.19 7.79 19.57
C ASN A 15 21.81 7.35 19.03
N LYS A 16 20.71 7.96 19.49
CA LYS A 16 19.35 7.69 18.99
C LYS A 16 19.16 8.26 17.59
N ILE A 17 19.62 9.48 17.34
CA ILE A 17 19.55 10.09 16.00
C ILE A 17 20.40 9.31 15.01
N ASN A 18 21.65 8.96 15.37
CA ASN A 18 22.51 8.16 14.52
C ASN A 18 21.92 6.76 14.24
N LEU A 19 21.31 6.12 15.24
CA LEU A 19 20.62 4.85 15.03
C LEU A 19 19.46 4.99 14.05
N LEU A 20 18.66 6.06 14.16
CA LEU A 20 17.54 6.32 13.25
C LEU A 20 18.02 6.60 11.82
N LEU A 21 19.03 7.45 11.65
CA LEU A 21 19.63 7.74 10.34
C LEU A 21 20.26 6.49 9.70
N ASN A 22 20.91 5.64 10.50
CA ASN A 22 21.44 4.36 10.02
C ASN A 22 20.32 3.41 9.58
N ARG A 23 19.24 3.30 10.37
CA ARG A 23 18.08 2.47 10.00
C ARG A 23 17.40 3.00 8.74
N LEU A 24 17.33 4.32 8.56
CA LEU A 24 16.80 4.95 7.35
C LEU A 24 17.66 4.62 6.13
N ALA A 25 18.98 4.68 6.26
CA ALA A 25 19.91 4.29 5.19
C ALA A 25 19.91 2.78 4.83
N LEU A 26 19.28 1.94 5.66
CA LEU A 26 19.03 0.52 5.36
C LEU A 26 17.68 0.28 4.66
N THR A 27 16.95 1.35 4.33
CA THR A 27 15.74 1.31 3.52
C THR A 27 16.03 1.83 2.12
N ASP A 28 15.12 1.59 1.17
CA ASP A 28 15.23 2.15 -0.18
C ASP A 28 14.90 3.66 -0.24
N LEU A 29 14.63 4.29 0.91
CA LEU A 29 14.26 5.71 1.01
C LEU A 29 15.45 6.64 1.11
N ALA A 30 16.61 6.14 1.54
CA ALA A 30 17.81 6.93 1.70
C ALA A 30 19.08 6.10 1.49
N LYS A 31 20.15 6.76 1.04
CA LYS A 31 21.50 6.19 0.98
C LYS A 31 22.42 6.91 1.94
N SER A 32 23.44 6.20 2.39
CA SER A 32 24.54 6.82 3.12
C SER A 32 25.77 6.88 2.21
N GLU A 33 26.34 8.06 2.08
CA GLU A 33 27.61 8.29 1.38
C GLU A 33 28.65 8.86 2.33
N ILE A 34 29.94 8.61 2.03
CA ILE A 34 31.06 9.19 2.79
C ILE A 34 31.65 10.29 1.93
N ASN A 35 31.49 11.53 2.38
CA ASN A 35 32.13 12.70 1.80
C ASN A 35 33.43 12.97 2.57
N TYR A 36 34.58 12.94 1.90
CA TYR A 36 35.89 13.07 2.55
C TYR A 36 36.11 14.43 3.23
N GLU A 37 35.36 15.47 2.84
CA GLU A 37 35.44 16.80 3.47
C GLU A 37 34.37 17.02 4.55
N LYS A 38 33.20 16.40 4.39
CA LYS A 38 32.01 16.67 5.23
C LYS A 38 31.61 15.52 6.15
N GLY A 39 32.27 14.37 6.04
CA GLY A 39 31.96 13.15 6.78
C GLY A 39 30.80 12.36 6.16
N LYS A 40 30.09 11.61 7.01
CA LYS A 40 28.95 10.78 6.57
C LYS A 40 27.75 11.66 6.19
N GLU A 41 27.28 11.52 4.96
CA GLU A 41 26.09 12.19 4.44
C GLU A 41 24.96 11.16 4.24
N ILE A 42 23.72 11.58 4.52
CA ILE A 42 22.50 10.82 4.24
C ILE A 42 21.81 11.54 3.09
N ILE A 43 21.61 10.84 1.98
CA ILE A 43 20.92 11.35 0.79
C ILE A 43 19.55 10.69 0.76
N LEU A 44 18.48 11.50 0.70
CA LEU A 44 17.12 10.98 0.55
C LEU A 44 16.86 10.68 -0.92
N GLU A 45 16.50 9.43 -1.21
CA GLU A 45 16.22 8.96 -2.57
C GLU A 45 14.74 9.14 -2.95
N GLN A 46 13.85 9.07 -1.96
CA GLN A 46 12.40 9.14 -2.14
C GLN A 46 11.77 10.09 -1.10
N PRO A 47 12.02 11.41 -1.20
CA PRO A 47 11.57 12.37 -0.19
C PRO A 47 10.04 12.39 -0.06
N GLU A 48 9.29 12.24 -1.16
CA GLU A 48 7.82 12.26 -1.14
C GLU A 48 7.23 11.07 -0.37
N VAL A 49 7.86 9.89 -0.47
CA VAL A 49 7.45 8.69 0.29
C VAL A 49 7.73 8.89 1.78
N LEU A 50 8.83 9.55 2.12
CA LEU A 50 9.21 9.91 3.49
C LEU A 50 8.25 10.92 4.11
N GLU A 51 7.81 11.93 3.34
CA GLU A 51 6.79 12.89 3.75
C GLU A 51 5.47 12.19 4.04
N ARG A 52 4.97 11.36 3.11
CA ARG A 52 3.72 10.62 3.31
C ARG A 52 3.80 9.58 4.44
N PHE A 53 4.97 8.98 4.67
CA PHE A 53 5.20 8.12 5.82
C PHE A 53 5.15 8.93 7.14
N SER A 54 5.68 10.15 7.15
CA SER A 54 5.60 11.04 8.30
C SER A 54 4.15 11.43 8.62
N GLU A 55 3.34 11.70 7.59
CA GLU A 55 1.89 11.89 7.73
C GLU A 55 1.20 10.66 8.33
N TYR A 56 1.51 9.45 7.82
CA TYR A 56 1.01 8.19 8.37
C TYR A 56 1.31 8.07 9.87
N CYS A 57 2.56 8.32 10.28
CA CYS A 57 2.96 8.26 11.70
C CYS A 57 2.23 9.30 12.56
N LEU A 58 2.04 10.52 12.05
CA LEU A 58 1.31 11.57 12.75
C LEU A 58 -0.17 11.18 12.96
N GLU A 59 -0.82 10.67 11.92
CA GLU A 59 -2.21 10.23 11.99
C GLU A 59 -2.38 9.02 12.90
N GLN A 60 -1.39 8.11 12.94
CA GLN A 60 -1.37 7.00 13.89
C GLN A 60 -1.33 7.52 15.33
N SER A 61 -0.45 8.46 15.64
CA SER A 61 -0.37 9.09 16.97
C SER A 61 -1.66 9.83 17.37
N ARG A 62 -2.33 10.48 16.41
CA ARG A 62 -3.65 11.11 16.63
C ARG A 62 -4.73 10.07 16.89
N SER A 63 -4.69 8.95 16.18
CA SER A 63 -5.61 7.83 16.38
C SER A 63 -5.46 7.22 17.78
N ASP A 64 -4.23 7.04 18.24
CA ASP A 64 -3.95 6.56 19.60
C ASP A 64 -4.49 7.52 20.68
N SER A 65 -4.64 8.81 20.33
CA SER A 65 -5.25 9.85 21.18
C SER A 65 -6.78 9.99 21.01
N GLY A 66 -7.41 9.09 20.23
CA GLY A 66 -8.86 9.02 20.05
C GLY A 66 -9.42 9.66 18.78
N SER A 67 -8.57 10.14 17.86
CA SER A 67 -9.04 10.65 16.55
C SER A 67 -9.36 9.50 15.59
N PRO A 68 -10.29 9.67 14.63
CA PRO A 68 -10.50 8.66 13.59
C PRO A 68 -9.26 8.53 12.71
N PHE A 69 -8.80 7.30 12.47
CA PHE A 69 -7.70 7.04 11.56
C PHE A 69 -8.14 7.22 10.09
N PRO A 70 -7.37 7.92 9.23
CA PRO A 70 -7.79 8.16 7.86
C PRO A 70 -7.89 6.88 7.01
N ALA A 71 -9.01 6.71 6.30
CA ALA A 71 -9.28 5.55 5.43
C ALA A 71 -8.27 5.34 4.28
N GLN A 72 -7.41 6.34 3.99
CA GLN A 72 -6.33 6.23 3.02
C GLN A 72 -5.11 5.47 3.57
N PHE A 73 -4.95 5.43 4.89
CA PHE A 73 -3.88 4.74 5.60
C PHE A 73 -4.33 3.41 6.22
N GLU A 74 -5.63 3.12 6.19
CA GLU A 74 -6.16 1.83 6.62
C GLU A 74 -5.64 0.69 5.73
N ALA A 75 -5.10 -0.34 6.40
CA ALA A 75 -4.69 -1.55 5.72
C ALA A 75 -5.88 -2.26 5.07
N LEU A 76 -5.67 -2.81 3.88
CA LEU A 76 -6.68 -3.64 3.24
C LEU A 76 -6.81 -4.96 4.02
N PRO A 77 -8.03 -5.39 4.35
CA PRO A 77 -8.26 -6.72 4.92
C PRO A 77 -7.62 -7.81 4.03
N PRO A 78 -7.13 -8.93 4.60
CA PRO A 78 -6.46 -9.98 3.82
C PRO A 78 -7.30 -10.51 2.66
N ASP A 79 -8.59 -10.73 2.89
CA ASP A 79 -9.55 -11.16 1.87
C ASP A 79 -9.70 -10.13 0.74
N GLU A 80 -9.75 -8.84 1.11
CA GLU A 80 -9.87 -7.74 0.16
C GLU A 80 -8.63 -7.66 -0.73
N LEU A 81 -7.44 -7.77 -0.13
CA LEU A 81 -6.18 -7.77 -0.86
C LEU A 81 -6.06 -8.98 -1.79
N ALA A 82 -6.41 -10.18 -1.31
CA ALA A 82 -6.39 -11.40 -2.10
C ALA A 82 -7.33 -11.29 -3.31
N PHE A 83 -8.54 -10.76 -3.10
CA PHE A 83 -9.49 -10.53 -4.18
C PHE A 83 -8.99 -9.51 -5.21
N LEU A 84 -8.43 -8.37 -4.79
CA LEU A 84 -7.85 -7.40 -5.72
C LEU A 84 -6.66 -7.97 -6.51
N LYS A 85 -5.82 -8.78 -5.87
CA LYS A 85 -4.71 -9.49 -6.56
C LYS A 85 -5.25 -10.50 -7.57
N CYS A 86 -6.30 -11.24 -7.24
CA CYS A 86 -7.01 -12.13 -8.18
C CYS A 86 -7.47 -11.37 -9.43
N LEU A 87 -8.12 -10.21 -9.27
CA LEU A 87 -8.54 -9.38 -10.41
C LEU A 87 -7.34 -8.94 -11.27
N GLN A 88 -6.24 -8.56 -10.63
CA GLN A 88 -5.02 -8.17 -11.34
C GLN A 88 -4.42 -9.34 -12.13
N GLU A 89 -4.41 -10.55 -11.57
CA GLU A 89 -3.94 -11.76 -12.24
C GLU A 89 -4.81 -12.12 -13.44
N MET A 90 -6.13 -12.05 -13.30
CA MET A 90 -7.07 -12.27 -14.41
C MET A 90 -6.84 -11.29 -15.56
N ILE A 91 -6.65 -9.99 -15.27
CA ILE A 91 -6.34 -8.98 -16.29
C ILE A 91 -4.99 -9.29 -16.97
N ARG A 92 -3.97 -9.68 -16.20
CA ARG A 92 -2.66 -10.04 -16.76
C ARG A 92 -2.75 -11.27 -17.66
N ALA A 93 -3.55 -12.26 -17.30
CA ALA A 93 -3.76 -13.46 -18.08
C ALA A 93 -4.44 -13.17 -19.44
N GLN A 94 -5.29 -12.15 -19.51
CA GLN A 94 -6.01 -11.78 -20.74
C GLN A 94 -5.41 -10.58 -21.50
N ALA A 95 -4.15 -10.23 -21.24
CA ALA A 95 -3.40 -9.15 -21.88
C ALA A 95 -4.09 -7.76 -21.85
N SER A 96 -5.05 -7.54 -22.75
CA SER A 96 -5.80 -6.28 -22.91
C SER A 96 -7.25 -6.34 -22.44
N ALA A 97 -7.87 -7.51 -22.35
CA ALA A 97 -9.26 -7.63 -21.91
C ALA A 97 -9.40 -7.35 -20.40
N ASN A 98 -10.57 -6.86 -20.01
CA ASN A 98 -10.96 -6.61 -18.63
C ASN A 98 -12.40 -7.03 -18.34
N ASP A 99 -13.02 -7.70 -19.29
CA ASP A 99 -14.34 -8.28 -19.28
C ASP A 99 -14.24 -9.79 -19.07
N PHE A 100 -14.92 -10.29 -18.04
CA PHE A 100 -14.82 -11.67 -17.59
C PHE A 100 -16.20 -12.29 -17.55
N PRO A 101 -16.50 -13.28 -18.43
CA PRO A 101 -17.74 -14.05 -18.34
C PRO A 101 -17.94 -14.58 -16.91
N LEU A 102 -19.18 -14.56 -16.41
CA LEU A 102 -19.45 -14.95 -15.01
C LEU A 102 -18.87 -16.32 -14.63
N PRO A 103 -19.00 -17.40 -15.44
CA PRO A 103 -18.44 -18.70 -15.10
C PRO A 103 -16.91 -18.67 -14.94
N TYR A 104 -16.22 -17.96 -15.83
CA TYR A 104 -14.77 -17.79 -15.76
C TYR A 104 -14.37 -16.97 -14.52
N PHE A 105 -15.09 -15.89 -14.22
CA PHE A 105 -14.86 -15.08 -13.03
C PHE A 105 -14.99 -15.90 -11.74
N GLU A 106 -16.06 -16.68 -11.61
CA GLU A 106 -16.32 -17.51 -10.44
C GLU A 106 -15.25 -18.59 -10.25
N GLU A 107 -14.82 -19.23 -11.34
CA GLU A 107 -13.77 -20.23 -11.33
C GLU A 107 -12.42 -19.64 -10.88
N GLN A 108 -12.03 -18.49 -11.45
CA GLN A 108 -10.76 -17.84 -11.12
C GLN A 108 -10.72 -17.35 -9.68
N VAL A 109 -11.81 -16.73 -9.19
CA VAL A 109 -11.90 -16.31 -7.78
C VAL A 109 -11.71 -17.52 -6.87
N LYS A 110 -12.42 -18.63 -7.13
CA LYS A 110 -12.30 -19.85 -6.33
C LYS A 110 -10.89 -20.45 -6.39
N SER A 111 -10.27 -20.47 -7.56
CA SER A 111 -8.92 -21.02 -7.76
C SER A 111 -7.85 -20.20 -7.04
N ILE A 112 -7.91 -18.87 -7.11
CA ILE A 112 -6.85 -17.98 -6.62
C ILE A 112 -7.03 -17.65 -5.13
N THR A 113 -8.27 -17.36 -4.70
CA THR A 113 -8.53 -16.97 -3.30
C THR A 113 -8.91 -18.14 -2.40
N GLY A 114 -9.19 -19.32 -2.97
CA GLY A 114 -9.69 -20.49 -2.23
C GLY A 114 -11.11 -20.33 -1.69
N LYS A 115 -11.82 -19.26 -2.07
CA LYS A 115 -13.16 -18.92 -1.59
C LYS A 115 -14.12 -18.77 -2.75
N SER A 116 -15.38 -19.13 -2.56
CA SER A 116 -16.38 -18.90 -3.60
C SER A 116 -16.73 -17.41 -3.72
N VAL A 117 -17.30 -17.01 -4.86
CA VAL A 117 -17.84 -15.66 -5.04
C VAL A 117 -18.95 -15.35 -4.01
N GLN A 118 -19.69 -16.36 -3.55
CA GLN A 118 -20.71 -16.22 -2.51
C GLN A 118 -20.09 -15.87 -1.15
N ASP A 119 -18.95 -16.49 -0.81
CA ASP A 119 -18.21 -16.17 0.43
C ASP A 119 -17.65 -14.74 0.41
N LEU A 120 -17.41 -14.21 -0.80
CA LEU A 120 -16.87 -12.88 -1.05
C LEU A 120 -17.94 -11.90 -1.58
N ASP A 121 -19.24 -12.20 -1.44
CA ASP A 121 -20.31 -11.38 -2.01
C ASP A 121 -20.26 -9.94 -1.48
N TYR A 122 -19.87 -9.76 -0.21
CA TYR A 122 -19.65 -8.43 0.36
C TYR A 122 -18.58 -7.61 -0.39
N LEU A 123 -17.50 -8.24 -0.88
CA LEU A 123 -16.48 -7.59 -1.70
C LEU A 123 -16.99 -7.30 -3.10
N VAL A 124 -17.69 -8.26 -3.71
CA VAL A 124 -18.29 -8.08 -5.03
C VAL A 124 -19.27 -6.92 -5.00
N ALA A 125 -20.18 -6.87 -4.03
CA ALA A 125 -21.12 -5.79 -3.82
C ALA A 125 -20.41 -4.45 -3.54
N LYS A 126 -19.41 -4.44 -2.65
CA LYS A 126 -18.57 -3.26 -2.36
C LYS A 126 -17.94 -2.71 -3.63
N TYR A 127 -17.38 -3.57 -4.47
CA TYR A 127 -16.66 -3.17 -5.66
C TYR A 127 -17.56 -2.80 -6.82
N ARG A 128 -18.74 -3.41 -6.92
CA ARG A 128 -19.82 -2.94 -7.80
C ARG A 128 -20.28 -1.54 -7.44
N LYS A 129 -20.54 -1.28 -6.15
CA LYS A 129 -20.91 0.06 -5.67
C LYS A 129 -19.83 1.11 -5.93
N SER A 130 -18.56 0.71 -5.82
CA SER A 130 -17.42 1.61 -6.09
C SER A 130 -17.12 1.83 -7.58
N GLY A 131 -17.81 1.12 -8.48
CA GLY A 131 -17.55 1.14 -9.92
C GLY A 131 -16.27 0.43 -10.36
N LEU A 132 -15.59 -0.29 -9.45
CA LEU A 132 -14.44 -1.13 -9.79
C LEU A 132 -14.87 -2.35 -10.61
N LEU A 133 -16.01 -2.94 -10.27
CA LEU A 133 -16.63 -4.04 -10.99
C LEU A 133 -17.95 -3.57 -11.61
N GLN A 134 -18.18 -3.87 -12.88
CA GLN A 134 -19.43 -3.56 -13.55
C GLN A 134 -20.03 -4.84 -14.12
N LEU A 135 -21.25 -5.18 -13.69
CA LEU A 135 -22.00 -6.27 -14.30
C LEU A 135 -22.61 -5.76 -15.59
N LYS A 136 -22.24 -6.36 -16.71
CA LYS A 136 -22.75 -6.04 -18.04
C LYS A 136 -23.28 -7.32 -18.70
N GLN A 137 -24.05 -7.13 -19.76
CA GLN A 137 -24.58 -8.21 -20.59
C GLN A 137 -24.06 -8.05 -22.01
N SER A 138 -23.58 -9.12 -22.62
CA SER A 138 -23.13 -9.13 -24.01
C SER A 138 -24.32 -9.08 -24.98
N PRO A 139 -24.09 -8.77 -26.26
CA PRO A 139 -25.14 -8.88 -27.29
C PRO A 139 -25.75 -10.28 -27.41
N GLU A 140 -24.99 -11.33 -27.09
CA GLU A 140 -25.44 -12.73 -27.06
C GLU A 140 -26.28 -13.07 -25.81
N GLY A 141 -26.42 -12.12 -24.87
CA GLY A 141 -27.20 -12.28 -23.65
C GLY A 141 -26.40 -12.83 -22.46
N GLU A 142 -25.08 -13.01 -22.60
CA GLU A 142 -24.22 -13.53 -21.53
C GLU A 142 -23.80 -12.43 -20.56
N ASN A 143 -23.87 -12.72 -19.26
CA ASN A 143 -23.42 -11.77 -18.24
C ASN A 143 -21.91 -11.88 -18.02
N TYR A 144 -21.27 -10.74 -17.84
CA TYR A 144 -19.84 -10.64 -17.55
C TYR A 144 -19.54 -9.48 -16.59
N TYR A 145 -18.42 -9.59 -15.88
CA TYR A 145 -17.87 -8.51 -15.08
C TYR A 145 -16.78 -7.77 -15.84
N GLU A 146 -16.95 -6.46 -16.01
CA GLU A 146 -15.88 -5.59 -16.46
C GLU A 146 -15.17 -4.96 -15.25
N VAL A 147 -13.83 -4.98 -15.26
CA VAL A 147 -12.97 -4.39 -14.22
C VAL A 147 -12.38 -3.07 -14.69
N ASP A 148 -12.54 -2.01 -13.88
CA ASP A 148 -11.85 -0.73 -14.08
C ASP A 148 -10.37 -0.87 -13.66
N LYS A 149 -9.47 -0.95 -14.67
CA LYS A 149 -8.03 -1.16 -14.46
C LYS A 149 -7.37 -0.04 -13.66
N GLU A 150 -7.78 1.22 -13.89
CA GLU A 150 -7.20 2.37 -13.21
C GLU A 150 -7.58 2.38 -11.74
N ARG A 151 -8.85 2.13 -11.43
CA ARG A 151 -9.32 2.02 -10.04
C ARG A 151 -8.69 0.84 -9.33
N LEU A 152 -8.54 -0.29 -10.01
CA LEU A 152 -7.86 -1.46 -9.47
C LEU A 152 -6.44 -1.10 -9.06
N GLN A 153 -5.69 -0.47 -9.97
CA GLN A 153 -4.30 -0.15 -9.71
C GLN A 153 -4.14 0.94 -8.66
N LYS A 154 -5.01 1.96 -8.63
CA LYS A 154 -5.02 2.93 -7.52
C LYS A 154 -5.21 2.25 -6.16
N ARG A 155 -6.12 1.28 -6.06
CA ARG A 155 -6.37 0.53 -4.81
C ARG A 155 -5.21 -0.37 -4.42
N LEU A 156 -4.64 -1.11 -5.36
CA LEU A 156 -3.49 -1.99 -5.10
C LEU A 156 -2.26 -1.18 -4.69
N SER A 157 -1.98 -0.07 -5.38
CA SER A 157 -0.87 0.84 -5.05
C SER A 157 -1.01 1.39 -3.63
N ARG A 158 -2.22 1.83 -3.24
CA ARG A 158 -2.51 2.28 -1.87
C ARG A 158 -2.27 1.16 -0.85
N GLY A 159 -2.70 -0.06 -1.14
CA GLY A 159 -2.45 -1.21 -0.26
C GLY A 159 -0.96 -1.47 -0.07
N SER A 160 -0.18 -1.48 -1.15
CA SER A 160 1.27 -1.66 -1.10
C SER A 160 1.99 -0.53 -0.37
N GLU A 161 1.50 0.71 -0.50
CA GLU A 161 2.03 1.86 0.22
C GLU A 161 1.79 1.75 1.73
N VAL A 162 0.59 1.36 2.17
CA VAL A 162 0.32 1.13 3.59
C VAL A 162 1.17 -0.03 4.13
N GLU A 163 1.34 -1.11 3.37
CA GLU A 163 2.25 -2.20 3.75
C GLU A 163 3.71 -1.71 3.89
N LEU A 164 4.16 -0.81 3.02
CA LEU A 164 5.46 -0.17 3.13
C LEU A 164 5.56 0.67 4.41
N PHE A 165 4.56 1.50 4.71
CA PHE A 165 4.54 2.32 5.92
C PHE A 165 4.58 1.49 7.20
N GLN A 166 3.80 0.41 7.28
CA GLN A 166 3.85 -0.51 8.42
C GLN A 166 5.22 -1.19 8.58
N LYS A 167 5.93 -1.47 7.48
CA LYS A 167 7.31 -2.01 7.53
C LYS A 167 8.30 -0.95 7.99
N LEU A 168 8.16 0.29 7.51
CA LEU A 168 9.00 1.41 7.90
C LEU A 168 8.82 1.76 9.37
N GLU A 169 7.59 1.78 9.86
CA GLU A 169 7.25 1.97 11.28
C GLU A 169 7.99 0.94 12.14
N LYS A 170 7.89 -0.35 11.82
CA LYS A 170 8.62 -1.41 12.56
C LYS A 170 10.14 -1.25 12.56
N ARG A 171 10.71 -0.66 11.51
CA ARG A 171 12.16 -0.48 11.35
C ARG A 171 12.66 0.80 12.01
N LEU A 172 11.92 1.90 11.86
CA LEU A 172 12.36 3.25 12.19
C LEU A 172 11.92 3.70 13.59
N THR A 173 10.91 3.06 14.18
CA THR A 173 10.47 3.39 15.54
C THR A 173 11.51 2.95 16.56
N LEU A 174 11.92 3.88 17.42
CA LEU A 174 12.89 3.69 18.50
C LEU A 174 12.12 3.23 19.75
N HIS A 175 11.91 1.93 19.91
CA HIS A 175 11.51 1.34 21.20
C HIS A 175 12.69 1.33 22.18
#